data_AF-A0A7K4GQ38-F1
#
_entry.id   AF-A0A7K4GQ38-F1
#
_cell.length_a   1.000
_cell.length_b   1.000
_cell.length_c   1.000
_cell.angle_alpha   90.00
_cell.angle_beta   90.00
_cell.angle_gamma   90.00
#
_symmetry.space_group_name_H-M   'P 1'
#
loop_
_entity.id
_entity.type
_entity.pdbx_description
1 polymer ?
#
loop_
_entity_poly.entity_id
_entity_poly.type
_entity_poly.pdbx_seq_one_letter_code
_entity_poly.pdbx_strand_id
1 'polypeptide(L)'
;MHINSHFAVGIIFASILNYFYSFNLLDFVFIVLFSFICDFDVLFAKFATNHNHRMLISHSIIPGFLILVLGIIINWPILTFSGIAYSIHIIIDTFDWGTNFLYFQKKQVGLKLLITKDEFDNLPEYLSKYKRAESFFDTKYYSSRISLGIEVILFIIMMAFIIIFAFEFVLISLFYFLGLYFHLSRHFILKKLEI
;
A
#
# COMPACT_ATOMS: atom_id res chain seq x y z
N MET A 1 -1.78 -4.22 -0.61
CA MET A 1 -1.81 -4.46 -2.07
C MET A 1 -0.39 -4.25 -2.58
N HIS A 2 -0.11 -4.17 -3.89
CA HIS A 2 1.20 -3.66 -4.29
C HIS A 2 1.32 -2.15 -4.03
N ILE A 3 2.56 -1.68 -3.88
CA ILE A 3 2.89 -0.25 -3.71
C ILE A 3 2.22 0.62 -4.79
N ASN A 4 2.08 0.07 -6.00
CA ASN A 4 1.40 0.67 -7.14
C ASN A 4 -0.05 1.05 -6.86
N SER A 5 -0.79 0.19 -6.16
CA SER A 5 -2.18 0.46 -5.84
C SER A 5 -2.29 1.61 -4.84
N HIS A 6 -1.41 1.63 -3.85
CA HIS A 6 -1.34 2.70 -2.85
C HIS A 6 -0.91 4.02 -3.47
N PHE A 7 0.10 3.99 -4.33
CA PHE A 7 0.51 5.13 -5.15
C PHE A 7 -0.65 5.68 -6.00
N ALA A 8 -1.39 4.79 -6.69
CA ALA A 8 -2.54 5.20 -7.50
C ALA A 8 -3.62 5.88 -6.67
N VAL A 9 -3.94 5.33 -5.50
CA VAL A 9 -4.89 5.94 -4.55
C VAL A 9 -4.38 7.29 -4.04
N GLY A 10 -3.08 7.41 -3.75
CA GLY A 10 -2.45 8.68 -3.37
C GLY A 10 -2.59 9.74 -4.46
N ILE A 11 -2.33 9.38 -5.72
CA ILE A 11 -2.51 10.28 -6.87
C ILE A 11 -3.97 10.69 -7.03
N ILE A 12 -4.91 9.74 -6.96
CA ILE A 12 -6.35 10.05 -7.04
C ILE A 12 -6.73 11.05 -5.95
N PHE A 13 -6.36 10.77 -4.71
CA PHE A 13 -6.68 11.59 -3.55
C PHE A 13 -6.06 12.99 -3.65
N ALA A 14 -4.76 13.08 -3.96
CA ALA A 14 -4.06 14.35 -4.14
C ALA A 14 -4.63 15.16 -5.33
N SER A 15 -5.04 14.50 -6.42
CA SER A 15 -5.66 15.16 -7.58
C SER A 15 -6.99 15.81 -7.21
N ILE A 16 -7.87 15.09 -6.49
CA ILE A 16 -9.14 15.66 -6.01
C ILE A 16 -8.88 16.88 -5.13
N LEU A 17 -7.92 16.78 -4.19
CA LEU A 17 -7.60 17.87 -3.27
C LEU A 17 -6.96 19.06 -3.99
N ASN A 18 -6.13 18.83 -5.00
CA ASN A 18 -5.50 19.88 -5.79
C ASN A 18 -6.54 20.82 -6.41
N TYR A 19 -7.67 20.28 -6.88
CA TYR A 19 -8.78 21.06 -7.42
C TYR A 19 -9.33 22.09 -6.41
N PHE A 20 -9.34 21.77 -5.11
CA PHE A 20 -9.87 22.65 -4.07
C PHE A 20 -8.82 23.57 -3.44
N TYR A 21 -7.55 23.15 -3.40
CA TYR A 21 -6.50 23.81 -2.62
C TYR A 21 -5.33 24.37 -3.45
N SER A 22 -5.27 24.10 -4.76
CA SER A 22 -4.23 24.59 -5.68
C SER A 22 -2.82 24.32 -5.15
N PHE A 23 -2.45 23.04 -5.06
CA PHE A 23 -1.17 22.62 -4.51
C PHE A 23 -0.02 23.01 -5.43
N ASN A 24 1.16 23.24 -4.83
CA ASN A 24 2.41 23.20 -5.58
C ASN A 24 2.92 21.74 -5.69
N LEU A 25 4.00 21.55 -6.46
CA LEU A 25 4.58 20.22 -6.68
C LEU A 25 4.97 19.50 -5.37
N LEU A 26 5.55 20.22 -4.40
CA LEU A 26 5.99 19.62 -3.14
C LEU A 26 4.79 19.15 -2.31
N ASP A 27 3.75 19.97 -2.21
CA ASP A 27 2.53 19.62 -1.48
C ASP A 27 1.88 18.36 -2.06
N PHE A 28 1.77 18.30 -3.39
CA PHE A 28 1.21 17.16 -4.11
C PHE A 28 2.04 15.90 -3.89
N VAL A 29 3.36 15.97 -4.12
CA VAL A 29 4.29 14.85 -3.91
C VAL A 29 4.27 14.38 -2.46
N PHE A 30 4.15 15.29 -1.49
CA PHE A 30 4.14 14.95 -0.07
C PHE A 30 2.92 14.09 0.28
N ILE A 31 1.71 14.49 -0.15
CA ILE A 31 0.50 13.70 0.06
C ILE A 31 0.60 12.32 -0.61
N VAL A 32 1.09 12.29 -1.86
CA VAL A 32 1.28 11.04 -2.61
C VAL A 32 2.28 10.13 -1.91
N LEU A 33 3.40 10.65 -1.43
CA LEU A 33 4.41 9.87 -0.72
C LEU A 33 3.83 9.21 0.54
N PHE A 34 3.05 9.95 1.33
CA PHE A 34 2.43 9.41 2.55
C PHE A 34 1.37 8.34 2.27
N SER A 35 0.87 8.21 1.05
CA SER A 35 -0.03 7.12 0.67
C SER A 35 0.65 5.75 0.59
N PHE A 36 1.98 5.68 0.48
CA PHE A 36 2.69 4.40 0.35
C PHE A 36 4.01 4.33 1.13
N ILE A 37 4.42 5.38 1.85
CA ILE A 37 5.69 5.41 2.58
C ILE A 37 5.81 4.29 3.62
N CYS A 38 4.70 3.85 4.19
CA CYS A 38 4.70 2.74 5.14
C CYS A 38 5.15 1.41 4.53
N ASP A 39 4.97 1.18 3.22
CA ASP A 39 5.44 -0.07 2.58
C ASP A 39 6.96 -0.25 2.64
N PHE A 40 7.72 0.83 2.82
CA PHE A 40 9.17 0.74 3.01
C PHE A 40 9.57 0.10 4.34
N ASP A 41 8.63 -0.07 5.27
CA ASP A 41 8.89 -0.81 6.50
C ASP A 41 9.13 -2.31 6.28
N VAL A 42 8.89 -2.81 5.06
CA VAL A 42 9.34 -4.14 4.60
C VAL A 42 10.84 -4.34 4.78
N LEU A 43 11.66 -3.28 4.70
CA LEU A 43 13.10 -3.33 4.96
C LEU A 43 13.43 -3.69 6.43
N PHE A 44 12.47 -3.45 7.33
CA PHE A 44 12.55 -3.76 8.75
C PHE A 44 11.76 -5.01 9.14
N ALA A 45 11.23 -5.76 8.18
CA ALA A 45 10.41 -6.95 8.41
C ALA A 45 11.09 -7.99 9.33
N LYS A 46 12.43 -8.07 9.32
CA LYS A 46 13.20 -8.95 10.23
C LYS A 46 12.97 -8.70 11.72
N PHE A 47 12.51 -7.50 12.08
CA PHE A 47 12.19 -7.14 13.47
C PHE A 47 10.71 -7.37 13.82
N ALA A 48 9.89 -7.73 12.82
CA ALA A 48 8.46 -7.94 12.98
C ALA A 48 8.14 -9.40 13.33
N THR A 49 7.03 -9.61 14.05
CA THR A 49 6.53 -10.97 14.33
C THR A 49 6.31 -11.73 13.02
N ASN A 50 6.79 -12.98 12.96
CA ASN A 50 6.73 -13.84 11.77
C ASN A 50 7.39 -13.24 10.52
N HIS A 51 8.33 -12.31 10.67
CA HIS A 51 8.98 -11.59 9.57
C HIS A 51 7.98 -10.85 8.65
N ASN A 52 6.84 -10.45 9.20
CA ASN A 52 5.77 -9.76 8.47
C ASN A 52 5.72 -8.29 8.87
N HIS A 53 6.15 -7.39 7.98
CA HIS A 53 6.18 -5.94 8.24
C HIS A 53 4.83 -5.36 8.64
N ARG A 54 3.71 -5.99 8.24
CA ARG A 54 2.35 -5.60 8.64
C ARG A 54 2.05 -5.73 10.13
N MET A 55 2.99 -6.30 10.89
CA MET A 55 2.98 -6.39 12.34
C MET A 55 3.71 -5.22 13.02
N LEU A 56 4.47 -4.42 12.27
CA LEU A 56 5.16 -3.23 12.79
C LEU A 56 4.17 -2.11 13.10
N ILE A 57 4.53 -1.23 14.02
CA ILE A 57 3.70 -0.07 14.39
C ILE A 57 3.56 0.92 13.23
N SER A 58 4.57 1.02 12.36
CA SER A 58 4.49 1.77 11.10
C SER A 58 3.30 1.28 10.28
N HIS A 59 3.11 -0.02 10.18
CA HIS A 59 2.01 -0.61 9.43
C HIS A 59 0.68 -0.72 10.23
N SER A 60 0.37 0.30 11.03
CA SER A 60 -0.88 0.44 11.79
C SER A 60 -1.55 1.79 11.52
N ILE A 61 -2.77 2.00 12.03
CA ILE A 61 -3.48 3.28 11.88
C ILE A 61 -2.85 4.38 12.75
N ILE A 62 -2.05 4.01 13.75
CA ILE A 62 -1.53 4.92 14.77
C ILE A 62 -0.67 6.05 14.15
N PRO A 63 0.35 5.77 13.30
CA PRO A 63 1.12 6.83 12.66
C PRO A 63 0.25 7.79 11.84
N GLY A 64 -0.69 7.26 11.04
CA GLY A 64 -1.61 8.08 10.24
C GLY A 64 -2.44 9.03 11.10
N PHE A 65 -2.97 8.52 12.23
CA PHE A 65 -3.71 9.33 13.20
C PHE A 65 -2.83 10.41 13.86
N LEU A 66 -1.60 10.07 14.25
CA LEU A 66 -0.66 11.05 14.83
C LEU A 66 -0.31 12.16 13.84
N ILE A 67 -0.06 11.82 12.57
CA ILE A 67 0.21 12.79 11.50
C ILE A 67 -0.99 13.71 11.30
N LEU A 68 -2.20 13.14 11.25
CA LEU A 68 -3.45 13.88 11.11
C LEU A 68 -3.64 14.88 12.27
N VAL A 69 -3.50 14.43 13.52
CA VAL A 69 -3.64 15.28 14.71
C VAL A 69 -2.58 16.39 14.70
N LEU A 70 -1.33 16.06 14.37
CA LEU A 70 -0.26 17.04 14.29
C LEU A 70 -0.56 18.11 13.22
N GLY A 71 -1.02 17.71 12.04
CA GLY A 71 -1.43 18.63 10.97
C GLY A 71 -2.54 19.60 11.39
N ILE A 72 -3.53 19.11 12.15
CA ILE A 72 -4.59 19.96 12.72
C ILE A 72 -4.02 20.94 13.74
N ILE A 73 -3.18 20.50 14.68
CA ILE A 73 -2.62 21.34 15.76
C ILE A 73 -1.79 22.49 15.18
N ILE A 74 -0.96 22.23 14.17
CA ILE A 74 -0.09 23.25 13.57
C ILE A 74 -0.77 24.00 12.41
N ASN A 75 -2.04 23.72 12.13
CA ASN A 75 -2.82 24.28 11.04
C ASN A 75 -2.13 24.15 9.66
N TRP A 76 -1.60 22.95 9.36
CA TRP A 76 -0.98 22.64 8.07
C TRP A 76 -1.82 21.60 7.30
N PRO A 77 -2.70 22.03 6.37
CA PRO A 77 -3.63 21.14 5.68
C PRO A 77 -2.96 19.98 4.93
N ILE A 78 -1.79 20.22 4.34
CA ILE A 78 -1.04 19.21 3.59
C ILE A 78 -0.63 18.04 4.49
N LEU A 79 -0.20 18.32 5.72
CA LEU A 79 0.14 17.30 6.70
C LEU A 79 -1.12 16.53 7.15
N THR A 80 -2.24 17.23 7.35
CA THR A 80 -3.53 16.60 7.66
C THR A 80 -3.95 15.63 6.55
N PHE A 81 -3.88 16.06 5.29
CA PHE A 81 -4.20 15.20 4.14
C PHE A 81 -3.22 14.03 4.00
N SER A 82 -1.95 14.23 4.34
CA SER A 82 -0.96 13.15 4.37
C SER A 82 -1.31 12.08 5.42
N GLY A 83 -1.79 12.48 6.60
CA GLY A 83 -2.30 11.55 7.61
C GLY A 83 -3.53 10.77 7.15
N ILE A 84 -4.42 11.41 6.39
CA ILE A 84 -5.58 10.75 5.76
C ILE A 84 -5.12 9.75 4.70
N ALA A 85 -4.22 10.15 3.79
CA ALA A 85 -3.69 9.29 2.74
C ALA A 85 -3.01 8.03 3.33
N TYR A 86 -2.21 8.21 4.38
CA TYR A 86 -1.63 7.11 5.15
C TYR A 86 -2.69 6.20 5.77
N SER A 87 -3.74 6.78 6.34
CA SER A 87 -4.82 6.00 6.96
C SER A 87 -5.60 5.19 5.93
N ILE A 88 -5.86 5.76 4.75
CA ILE A 88 -6.48 5.05 3.62
C ILE A 88 -5.63 3.85 3.20
N HIS A 89 -4.31 4.00 3.12
CA HIS A 89 -3.41 2.88 2.84
C HIS A 89 -3.64 1.72 3.81
N ILE A 90 -3.57 2.00 5.12
CA ILE A 90 -3.71 0.97 6.16
C ILE A 90 -5.08 0.31 6.10
N ILE A 91 -6.14 1.08 5.83
CA ILE A 91 -7.49 0.56 5.67
C ILE A 91 -7.56 -0.39 4.48
N ILE A 92 -7.03 -0.01 3.32
CA ILE A 92 -6.98 -0.87 2.13
C ILE A 92 -6.26 -2.19 2.45
N ASP A 93 -5.17 -2.11 3.19
CA ASP A 93 -4.39 -3.28 3.58
C ASP A 93 -5.06 -4.20 4.62
N THR A 94 -6.17 -3.75 5.24
CA THR A 94 -7.03 -4.66 6.00
C THR A 94 -7.83 -5.60 5.10
N PHE A 95 -8.05 -5.25 3.83
CA PHE A 95 -8.83 -6.08 2.92
C PHE A 95 -8.03 -7.24 2.33
N ASP A 96 -6.74 -7.06 2.05
CA ASP A 96 -5.97 -8.04 1.27
C ASP A 96 -5.29 -9.12 2.13
N TRP A 97 -4.36 -8.76 3.01
CA TRP A 97 -3.60 -9.64 3.90
C TRP A 97 -3.89 -9.36 5.38
N GLY A 98 -4.55 -8.23 5.67
CA GLY A 98 -4.76 -7.76 7.04
C GLY A 98 -3.53 -7.04 7.61
N THR A 99 -3.77 -6.17 8.57
CA THR A 99 -2.72 -5.41 9.29
C THR A 99 -2.90 -5.56 10.79
N ASN A 100 -1.86 -5.28 11.57
CA ASN A 100 -2.04 -5.07 13.00
C ASN A 100 -2.67 -3.68 13.23
N PHE A 101 -3.94 -3.51 12.84
CA PHE A 101 -4.59 -2.23 12.60
C PHE A 101 -4.45 -1.23 13.76
N LEU A 102 -4.70 -1.68 15.00
CA LEU A 102 -4.53 -0.86 16.21
C LEU A 102 -3.19 -1.09 16.94
N TYR A 103 -2.34 -1.97 16.42
CA TYR A 103 -1.08 -2.42 17.02
C TYR A 103 -1.18 -3.18 18.36
N PHE A 104 -2.11 -2.81 19.26
CA PHE A 104 -2.21 -3.30 20.65
C PHE A 104 -2.47 -4.80 20.78
N GLN A 105 -3.20 -5.38 19.83
CA GLN A 105 -3.59 -6.80 19.89
C GLN A 105 -2.47 -7.75 19.45
N LYS A 106 -1.40 -7.23 18.83
CA LYS A 106 -0.29 -8.00 18.25
C LYS A 106 -0.78 -9.14 17.34
N LYS A 107 -1.89 -8.92 16.62
CA LYS A 107 -2.51 -9.87 15.69
C LYS A 107 -2.98 -9.12 14.44
N GLN A 108 -2.93 -9.77 13.28
CA GLN A 108 -3.49 -9.20 12.05
C GLN A 108 -5.01 -9.25 12.07
N VAL A 109 -5.63 -8.10 11.84
CA VAL A 109 -7.07 -7.87 11.71
C VAL A 109 -7.37 -7.47 10.27
N GLY A 110 -8.54 -7.85 9.77
CA GLY A 110 -8.97 -7.56 8.40
C GLY A 110 -9.75 -8.71 7.77
N LEU A 111 -10.22 -8.49 6.54
CA LEU A 111 -10.94 -9.50 5.75
C LEU A 111 -10.01 -10.56 5.14
N LYS A 112 -8.75 -10.18 4.87
CA LYS A 112 -7.70 -11.09 4.38
C LYS A 112 -8.10 -11.88 3.13
N LEU A 113 -8.65 -11.21 2.12
CA LEU A 113 -9.25 -11.83 0.93
C LEU A 113 -8.29 -12.72 0.12
N LEU A 114 -6.97 -12.58 0.32
CA LEU A 114 -5.95 -13.34 -0.42
C LEU A 114 -5.53 -14.65 0.25
N ILE A 115 -6.01 -14.95 1.46
CA ILE A 115 -5.63 -16.15 2.20
C ILE A 115 -6.85 -16.78 2.87
N THR A 116 -6.93 -18.11 2.84
CA THR A 116 -7.98 -18.82 3.57
C THR A 116 -7.66 -18.87 5.06
N LYS A 117 -8.68 -19.12 5.88
CA LYS A 117 -8.49 -19.25 7.33
C LYS A 117 -7.51 -20.38 7.67
N ASP A 118 -7.63 -21.53 7.01
CA ASP A 118 -6.73 -22.67 7.22
C ASP A 118 -5.27 -22.33 6.88
N GLU A 119 -5.04 -21.71 5.71
CA GLU A 119 -3.70 -21.26 5.33
C GLU A 119 -3.13 -20.23 6.31
N PHE A 120 -3.96 -19.36 6.88
CA PHE A 120 -3.53 -18.37 7.86
C PHE A 120 -3.15 -19.00 9.20
N ASP A 121 -3.99 -19.92 9.70
CA ASP A 121 -3.78 -20.59 10.99
C ASP A 121 -2.61 -21.59 10.93
N ASN A 122 -2.36 -22.19 9.75
CA ASN A 122 -1.29 -23.16 9.49
C ASN A 122 -0.17 -22.61 8.58
N LEU A 123 0.05 -21.29 8.60
CA LEU A 123 0.94 -20.60 7.66
C LEU A 123 2.34 -21.23 7.53
N PRO A 124 3.06 -21.65 8.60
CA PRO A 124 4.38 -22.27 8.46
C PRO A 124 4.39 -23.52 7.58
N GLU A 125 3.33 -24.33 7.63
CA GLU A 125 3.21 -25.53 6.81
C GLU A 125 3.11 -25.16 5.32
N TYR A 126 2.27 -24.19 4.99
CA TYR A 126 2.08 -23.74 3.61
C TYR A 126 3.31 -23.01 3.05
N LEU A 127 4.00 -22.21 3.87
CA LEU A 127 5.25 -21.56 3.48
C LEU A 127 6.35 -22.59 3.19
N SER A 128 6.41 -23.70 3.94
CA SER A 128 7.41 -24.75 3.74
C SER A 128 7.31 -25.49 2.39
N LYS A 129 6.18 -25.37 1.69
CA LYS A 129 5.93 -25.98 0.38
C LYS A 129 6.64 -25.24 -0.77
N TYR A 130 7.18 -24.06 -0.52
CA TYR A 130 7.89 -23.23 -1.50
C TYR A 130 9.39 -23.19 -1.18
N LYS A 131 10.23 -23.12 -2.21
CA LYS A 131 11.68 -22.92 -2.01
C LYS A 131 11.97 -21.57 -1.35
N ARG A 132 11.11 -20.57 -1.58
CA ARG A 132 11.11 -19.27 -0.90
C ARG A 132 9.74 -18.93 -0.36
N ALA A 133 9.66 -18.53 0.92
CA ALA A 133 8.39 -18.21 1.59
C ALA A 133 7.63 -17.07 0.88
N GLU A 134 8.35 -16.13 0.26
CA GLU A 134 7.76 -15.02 -0.49
C GLU A 134 6.97 -15.49 -1.72
N SER A 135 7.35 -16.62 -2.30
CA SER A 135 6.67 -17.21 -3.46
C SER A 135 5.22 -17.58 -3.17
N PHE A 136 4.90 -17.95 -1.92
CA PHE A 136 3.51 -18.21 -1.50
C PHE A 136 2.64 -16.96 -1.68
N PHE A 137 3.06 -15.84 -1.08
CA PHE A 137 2.30 -14.58 -1.12
C PHE A 137 2.20 -14.05 -2.56
N ASP A 138 3.31 -14.10 -3.30
CA ASP A 138 3.38 -13.66 -4.68
C ASP A 138 2.45 -14.49 -5.59
N THR A 139 2.45 -15.82 -5.46
CA THR A 139 1.57 -16.71 -6.22
C THR A 139 0.10 -16.45 -5.92
N LYS A 140 -0.27 -16.30 -4.65
CA LYS A 140 -1.65 -15.99 -4.24
C LYS A 140 -2.11 -14.64 -4.81
N TYR A 141 -1.25 -13.63 -4.80
CA TYR A 141 -1.56 -12.33 -5.38
C TYR A 141 -1.80 -12.41 -6.90
N TYR A 142 -0.84 -12.92 -7.66
CA TYR A 142 -0.90 -12.94 -9.12
C TYR A 142 -1.88 -13.98 -9.68
N SER A 143 -2.32 -14.95 -8.87
CA SER A 143 -3.43 -15.85 -9.23
C SER A 143 -4.81 -15.24 -9.01
N SER A 144 -4.92 -14.18 -8.20
CA SER A 144 -6.18 -13.49 -7.91
C SER A 144 -6.58 -12.54 -9.04
N ARG A 145 -7.48 -13.00 -9.93
CA ARG A 145 -8.03 -12.16 -11.01
C ARG A 145 -8.74 -10.91 -10.49
N ILE A 146 -9.35 -10.99 -9.30
CA ILE A 146 -10.03 -9.86 -8.67
C ILE A 146 -9.00 -8.79 -8.27
N SER A 147 -7.92 -9.19 -7.62
CA SER A 147 -6.86 -8.25 -7.19
C SER A 147 -6.22 -7.57 -8.39
N LEU A 148 -5.85 -8.33 -9.42
CA LEU A 148 -5.31 -7.77 -10.67
C LEU A 148 -6.30 -6.84 -11.37
N GLY A 149 -7.59 -7.21 -11.40
CA GLY A 149 -8.65 -6.36 -11.94
C GLY A 149 -8.78 -5.03 -11.20
N ILE A 150 -8.72 -5.05 -9.87
CA ILE A 150 -8.72 -3.85 -9.03
C ILE A 150 -7.52 -2.96 -9.35
N GLU A 151 -6.31 -3.51 -9.53
CA GLU A 151 -5.13 -2.70 -9.88
C GLU A 151 -5.27 -1.99 -11.22
N VAL A 152 -5.79 -2.69 -12.23
CA VAL A 152 -6.03 -2.10 -13.56
C VAL A 152 -7.07 -0.99 -13.48
N ILE A 153 -8.17 -1.21 -12.75
CA ILE A 153 -9.20 -0.20 -12.54
C ILE A 153 -8.63 1.02 -11.80
N LEU A 154 -7.85 0.79 -10.73
CA LEU A 154 -7.18 1.87 -9.99
C LEU A 154 -6.24 2.68 -10.88
N PHE A 155 -5.48 2.03 -11.76
CA PHE A 155 -4.62 2.72 -12.73
C PHE A 155 -5.43 3.60 -13.69
N ILE A 156 -6.52 3.08 -14.25
CA ILE A 156 -7.39 3.85 -15.17
C ILE A 156 -7.99 5.06 -14.44
N ILE A 157 -8.51 4.86 -13.23
CA ILE A 157 -9.07 5.93 -12.41
C ILE A 157 -7.99 6.96 -12.06
N MET A 158 -6.80 6.52 -11.67
CA MET A 158 -5.66 7.40 -11.41
C MET A 158 -5.36 8.31 -12.60
N MET A 159 -5.24 7.73 -13.81
CA MET A 159 -4.97 8.50 -15.02
C MET A 159 -6.09 9.49 -15.33
N ALA A 160 -7.35 9.09 -15.19
CA ALA A 160 -8.48 9.99 -15.40
C ALA A 160 -8.45 11.18 -14.42
N PHE A 161 -8.23 10.92 -13.13
CA PHE A 161 -8.25 11.95 -12.09
C PHE A 161 -7.07 12.92 -12.21
N ILE A 162 -5.86 12.44 -12.48
CA ILE A 162 -4.71 13.34 -12.64
C ILE A 162 -4.86 14.24 -13.88
N ILE A 163 -5.45 13.73 -14.98
CA ILE A 163 -5.68 14.52 -16.20
C ILE A 163 -6.75 15.59 -15.95
N ILE A 164 -7.83 15.27 -15.22
CA ILE A 164 -8.95 16.20 -15.00
C ILE A 164 -8.61 17.25 -13.94
N PHE A 165 -7.96 16.87 -12.84
CA PHE A 165 -7.83 17.72 -11.65
C PHE A 165 -6.41 18.21 -11.34
N ALA A 166 -5.38 17.67 -12.00
CA ALA A 166 -3.98 17.92 -11.64
C ALA A 166 -3.02 17.70 -12.83
N PHE A 167 -3.40 18.20 -14.03
CA PHE A 167 -2.67 17.92 -15.27
C PHE A 167 -1.21 18.38 -15.21
N GLU A 168 -0.94 19.49 -14.52
CA GLU A 168 0.39 20.01 -14.24
C GLU A 168 1.33 19.00 -13.55
N PHE A 169 0.77 18.01 -12.86
CA PHE A 169 1.51 16.96 -12.16
C PHE A 169 1.51 15.61 -12.89
N VAL A 170 0.99 15.53 -14.13
CA VAL A 170 0.81 14.27 -14.87
C VAL A 170 2.10 13.45 -14.99
N LEU A 171 3.27 14.08 -15.04
CA LEU A 171 4.56 13.39 -15.13
C LEU A 171 4.88 12.54 -13.88
N ILE A 172 4.28 12.84 -12.72
CA ILE A 172 4.44 12.02 -11.51
C ILE A 172 3.89 10.61 -11.75
N SER A 173 2.87 10.44 -12.61
CA SER A 173 2.33 9.12 -12.94
C SER A 173 3.37 8.16 -13.52
N LEU A 174 4.49 8.65 -14.07
CA LEU A 174 5.56 7.80 -14.59
C LEU A 174 6.22 6.96 -13.49
N PHE A 175 6.21 7.40 -12.23
CA PHE A 175 6.73 6.62 -11.10
C PHE A 175 5.93 5.33 -10.86
N TYR A 176 4.66 5.26 -11.31
CA TYR A 176 3.88 4.04 -11.29
C TYR A 176 4.59 2.91 -12.04
N PHE A 177 5.15 3.18 -13.23
CA PHE A 177 5.81 2.14 -14.03
C PHE A 177 7.10 1.62 -13.39
N LEU A 178 7.78 2.43 -12.58
CA LEU A 178 8.95 1.97 -11.81
C LEU A 178 8.54 0.94 -10.75
N GLY A 179 7.46 1.22 -10.00
CA GLY A 179 6.90 0.27 -9.04
C GLY A 179 6.42 -1.01 -9.72
N LEU A 180 5.74 -0.88 -10.87
CA LEU A 180 5.21 -2.01 -11.61
C LEU A 180 6.34 -2.91 -12.11
N TYR A 181 7.40 -2.31 -12.66
CA TYR A 181 8.60 -3.03 -13.08
C TYR A 181 9.24 -3.78 -11.91
N PHE A 182 9.36 -3.14 -10.74
CA PHE A 182 9.89 -3.79 -9.54
C PHE A 182 9.07 -5.02 -9.14
N HIS A 183 7.74 -4.90 -9.09
CA HIS A 183 6.87 -6.02 -8.73
C HIS A 183 6.91 -7.15 -9.76
N LEU A 184 6.81 -6.83 -11.06
CA LEU A 184 6.85 -7.85 -12.12
C LEU A 184 8.20 -8.56 -12.19
N SER A 185 9.31 -7.82 -12.08
CA SER A 185 10.65 -8.42 -12.08
C SER A 185 10.81 -9.38 -10.91
N ARG A 186 10.37 -9.00 -9.70
CA ARG A 186 10.35 -9.88 -8.53
C ARG A 186 9.49 -11.12 -8.76
N HIS A 187 8.27 -10.96 -9.28
CA HIS A 187 7.37 -12.08 -9.58
C HIS A 187 8.02 -13.10 -10.51
N PHE A 188 8.57 -12.65 -11.64
CA PHE A 188 9.19 -13.56 -12.61
C PHE A 188 10.45 -14.24 -12.06
N ILE A 189 11.22 -13.55 -11.21
CA ILE A 189 12.36 -14.17 -10.51
C ILE A 189 11.89 -15.27 -9.57
N LEU A 190 10.90 -15.00 -8.71
CA LEU A 190 10.35 -15.98 -7.77
C LEU A 190 9.75 -17.18 -8.51
N LYS A 191 8.94 -16.91 -9.54
CA LYS A 191 8.36 -17.95 -10.40
C LYS A 191 9.42 -18.85 -11.03
N LYS A 192 10.53 -18.28 -11.52
CA LYS A 192 11.63 -19.07 -12.09
C LYS A 192 12.33 -19.93 -11.04
N LEU A 193 12.44 -19.46 -9.80
CA LEU A 193 13.06 -20.23 -8.72
C LEU A 193 12.22 -21.43 -8.32
N GLU A 194 10.88 -21.34 -8.39
CA GLU A 194 9.96 -22.43 -8.00
C GLU A 194 9.74 -23.49 -9.09
N ILE A 195 10.17 -23.23 -10.34
CA ILE A 195 10.26 -24.25 -11.41
C ILE A 195 11.43 -25.20 -11.11
#